data_AF-A0A177B4X3-F1
#
_entry.id   AF-A0A177B4X3-F1
#
_cell.length_a   1.000
_cell.length_b   1.000
_cell.length_c   1.000
_cell.angle_alpha   90.00
_cell.angle_beta   90.00
_cell.angle_gamma   90.00
#
_symmetry.space_group_name_H-M   'P 1'
#
loop_
_entity.id
_entity.type
_entity.pdbx_description
1 polymer ?
#
loop_
_entity_poly.entity_id
_entity_poly.type
_entity_poly.pdbx_seq_one_letter_code
_entity_poly.pdbx_strand_id
1 'polypeptide(L)'
;MFKNLKDQIESKINSIETKPVKERIVKPNEFNHNLSAKTDYSDKKNDENSTQNTDNCVNTSPSSDDLISNNEVNIKRIESFKLLRLLKEIYKNVNIIKRDENKFENELDEITKTLKIMKATIEHMDNVAEKKSEIVDQKLNSLNYEIEFLKSESVSNNKSLTISKNDNEKLNSQVSELKKNISQTLQNIKIMETNKENINLKNSKLQQNLDSTIIEKEHYHTSCNILQTTLADLRKYINLYIFERLKKLWKEIFFKSCYTHISHQSISQANSNYKLQINQLSAEVEQMRDKTKQMSESNLSTIRRKQSHIDDLLIEIKSIKTEKDKVVNEIKNLKTSLSKKSQQDWATEKKQLCDEISKNEIIIRSLTTKMNELQKLFHEELKSQMSYSSLKVHNTVENINSLDEYTNHNFEYLKHVSLKFFMSREDEALKLMKVMTFLLKLTKHEEQLLISTIKWRMSWFGGKPRLGLGQSKLVIDL
;
A
#
# COMPACT_ATOMS: atom_id res chain seq x y z
N MET A 1 27.33 15.64 -1.11
CA MET A 1 27.85 15.65 -2.50
C MET A 1 27.24 16.78 -3.34
N PHE A 2 25.94 16.77 -3.68
CA PHE A 2 25.32 17.71 -4.63
C PHE A 2 25.70 19.20 -4.49
N LYS A 3 25.85 19.75 -3.28
CA LYS A 3 26.23 21.17 -3.08
C LYS A 3 27.56 21.53 -3.77
N ASN A 4 28.60 20.74 -3.55
CA ASN A 4 29.92 20.89 -4.18
C ASN A 4 29.85 20.81 -5.72
N LEU A 5 28.91 20.02 -6.27
CA LEU A 5 28.68 19.96 -7.72
C LEU A 5 28.06 21.26 -8.26
N LYS A 6 27.13 21.88 -7.52
CA LYS A 6 26.55 23.20 -7.86
C LYS A 6 27.62 24.29 -7.83
N ASP A 7 28.41 24.32 -6.76
CA ASP A 7 29.46 25.31 -6.54
C ASP A 7 30.53 25.25 -7.68
N GLN A 8 30.89 24.03 -8.13
CA GLN A 8 31.79 23.83 -9.29
C GLN A 8 31.18 24.22 -10.65
N ILE A 9 29.86 24.17 -10.80
CA ILE A 9 29.18 24.58 -12.03
C ILE A 9 29.08 26.10 -12.10
N GLU A 10 28.69 26.76 -11.01
CA GLU A 10 28.62 28.23 -10.94
C GLU A 10 30.01 28.86 -11.10
N SER A 11 31.06 28.25 -10.51
CA SER A 11 32.46 28.63 -10.76
C SER A 11 32.88 28.53 -12.23
N LYS A 12 32.34 27.58 -13.01
CA LYS A 12 32.67 27.42 -14.43
C LYS A 12 31.87 28.34 -15.35
N ILE A 13 30.62 28.66 -15.00
CA ILE A 13 29.79 29.62 -15.76
C ILE A 13 30.42 31.01 -15.69
N ASN A 14 30.78 31.47 -14.47
CA ASN A 14 31.40 32.78 -14.26
C ASN A 14 32.80 32.92 -14.93
N SER A 15 33.41 31.81 -15.34
CA SER A 15 34.69 31.79 -16.08
C SER A 15 34.54 32.08 -17.57
N ILE A 16 33.32 32.10 -18.13
CA ILE A 16 33.07 32.14 -19.58
C ILE A 16 32.63 33.54 -20.08
N GLU A 17 32.02 34.37 -19.25
CA GLU A 17 31.37 35.62 -19.69
C GLU A 17 32.30 36.83 -19.91
N THR A 18 33.62 36.72 -19.70
CA THR A 18 34.55 37.87 -19.68
C THR A 18 35.47 38.02 -20.91
N LYS A 19 34.89 38.04 -22.13
CA LYS A 19 35.58 38.58 -23.32
C LYS A 19 34.65 39.43 -24.20
N PRO A 20 34.81 40.78 -24.23
CA PRO A 20 34.05 41.63 -25.13
C PRO A 20 34.57 41.51 -26.57
N VAL A 21 33.70 41.11 -27.49
CA VAL A 21 33.98 41.16 -28.94
C VAL A 21 33.89 42.61 -29.40
N LYS A 22 34.99 43.18 -29.90
CA LYS A 22 34.98 44.50 -30.53
C LYS A 22 34.38 44.40 -31.93
N GLU A 23 33.20 44.99 -32.12
CA GLU A 23 32.64 45.20 -33.45
C GLU A 23 33.57 46.05 -34.32
N ARG A 24 33.65 45.73 -35.61
CA ARG A 24 34.42 46.53 -36.58
C ARG A 24 33.52 46.88 -37.76
N ILE A 25 32.74 47.94 -37.58
CA ILE A 25 31.85 48.48 -38.61
C ILE A 25 32.70 48.93 -39.81
N VAL A 26 32.42 48.38 -40.99
CA VAL A 26 32.96 48.84 -42.27
C VAL A 26 31.82 49.48 -43.06
N LYS A 27 31.93 50.78 -43.31
CA LYS A 27 31.02 51.50 -44.22
C LYS A 27 31.41 51.21 -45.67
N PRO A 28 30.46 51.03 -46.60
CA PRO A 28 30.67 51.36 -48.00
C PRO A 28 30.71 52.88 -48.13
N ASN A 29 31.71 53.42 -48.83
CA ASN A 29 31.67 54.81 -49.29
C ASN A 29 30.99 54.87 -50.67
N GLU A 30 30.29 55.97 -50.91
CA GLU A 30 29.72 56.32 -52.21
C GLU A 30 30.83 56.73 -53.18
N PHE A 31 30.66 56.45 -54.46
CA PHE A 31 31.22 57.28 -55.53
C PHE A 31 30.29 57.26 -56.75
N ASN A 32 29.61 58.38 -56.96
CA ASN A 32 29.00 58.68 -58.26
C ASN A 32 30.10 59.04 -59.25
N HIS A 33 29.91 58.70 -60.54
CA HIS A 33 30.05 59.69 -61.60
C HIS A 33 29.21 59.29 -62.81
N ASN A 34 28.45 60.26 -63.33
CA ASN A 34 27.68 60.11 -64.56
C ASN A 34 28.59 60.11 -65.79
N LEU A 35 28.15 59.49 -66.88
CA LEU A 35 27.98 60.18 -68.17
C LEU A 35 27.18 59.35 -69.19
N SER A 36 26.20 59.99 -69.81
CA SER A 36 25.62 59.64 -71.12
C SER A 36 26.37 60.47 -72.20
N ALA A 37 26.11 60.41 -73.51
CA ALA A 37 24.99 59.87 -74.27
C ALA A 37 25.40 59.46 -75.71
N LYS A 38 24.42 59.25 -76.59
CA LYS A 38 24.59 58.99 -78.04
C LYS A 38 24.87 60.28 -78.84
N THR A 39 25.60 60.16 -79.94
CA THR A 39 25.35 60.70 -81.32
C THR A 39 26.49 60.18 -82.21
N ASP A 40 26.39 59.79 -83.48
CA ASP A 40 25.56 60.11 -84.67
C ASP A 40 25.95 61.39 -85.46
N TYR A 41 26.28 61.15 -86.75
CA TYR A 41 26.32 62.04 -87.93
C TYR A 41 27.48 63.04 -88.24
N SER A 42 27.71 63.14 -89.57
CA SER A 42 28.16 64.28 -90.40
C SER A 42 29.65 64.60 -90.65
N ASP A 43 30.12 64.20 -91.84
CA ASP A 43 30.39 65.03 -93.05
C ASP A 43 31.20 66.36 -93.04
N LYS A 44 31.84 66.60 -94.21
CA LYS A 44 32.58 67.79 -94.72
C LYS A 44 34.02 67.97 -94.20
N LYS A 45 35.02 68.52 -94.93
CA LYS A 45 35.27 69.26 -96.21
C LYS A 45 35.91 70.64 -95.94
N ASN A 46 36.58 71.16 -96.97
CA ASN A 46 37.35 72.41 -97.10
C ASN A 46 38.85 72.26 -96.77
N ASP A 47 39.85 72.66 -97.57
CA ASP A 47 40.08 73.70 -98.62
C ASP A 47 40.97 74.86 -98.11
N GLU A 48 41.54 75.66 -99.04
CA GLU A 48 42.36 76.88 -98.85
C GLU A 48 43.89 76.70 -98.57
N ASN A 49 44.82 77.53 -99.10
CA ASN A 49 44.72 78.56 -100.15
C ASN A 49 46.07 78.93 -100.85
N SER A 50 45.99 79.34 -102.13
CA SER A 50 46.84 80.28 -102.91
C SER A 50 48.40 80.07 -103.01
N THR A 51 49.21 80.65 -103.92
CA THR A 51 49.14 81.76 -104.93
C THR A 51 50.33 81.55 -105.94
N GLN A 52 50.59 82.21 -107.10
CA GLN A 52 49.98 83.32 -107.87
C GLN A 52 50.24 83.20 -109.41
N ASN A 53 50.99 84.13 -110.04
CA ASN A 53 51.07 84.46 -111.49
C ASN A 53 52.56 84.59 -111.95
N THR A 54 53.00 84.90 -113.21
CA THR A 54 52.53 85.82 -114.27
C THR A 54 53.04 85.52 -115.70
N ASP A 55 52.19 85.78 -116.72
CA ASP A 55 52.40 86.59 -117.98
C ASP A 55 53.59 86.30 -118.96
N ASN A 56 53.57 86.55 -120.29
CA ASN A 56 52.56 87.10 -121.24
C ASN A 56 52.86 86.75 -122.75
N CYS A 57 51.81 86.85 -123.60
CA CYS A 57 51.65 87.25 -125.04
C CYS A 57 52.84 87.63 -126.01
N VAL A 58 52.79 87.68 -127.38
CA VAL A 58 51.85 87.32 -128.50
C VAL A 58 52.47 87.57 -129.92
N ASN A 59 52.17 86.74 -130.96
CA ASN A 59 52.21 86.92 -132.47
C ASN A 59 53.49 87.50 -133.19
N THR A 60 53.67 87.58 -134.54
CA THR A 60 52.84 87.42 -135.78
C THR A 60 53.70 87.03 -137.05
N SER A 61 53.07 86.63 -138.18
CA SER A 61 53.63 86.29 -139.53
C SER A 61 53.84 87.55 -140.46
N PRO A 62 53.85 87.59 -141.86
CA PRO A 62 53.48 86.62 -142.95
C PRO A 62 54.29 86.64 -144.32
N SER A 63 53.85 85.85 -145.34
CA SER A 63 53.92 86.05 -146.83
C SER A 63 55.27 86.09 -147.61
N SER A 64 55.38 85.84 -148.95
CA SER A 64 54.62 85.03 -149.96
C SER A 64 55.30 85.02 -151.36
N ASP A 65 55.22 83.88 -152.08
CA ASP A 65 55.04 83.57 -153.53
C ASP A 65 55.87 84.16 -154.74
N ASP A 66 56.22 83.22 -155.65
CA ASP A 66 56.17 83.20 -157.15
C ASP A 66 57.11 83.89 -158.19
N LEU A 67 57.81 83.02 -158.96
CA LEU A 67 57.86 82.81 -160.44
C LEU A 67 58.52 83.75 -161.51
N ILE A 68 59.44 83.12 -162.29
CA ILE A 68 59.57 83.06 -163.78
C ILE A 68 60.15 84.23 -164.65
N SER A 69 61.43 84.03 -165.06
CA SER A 69 62.02 83.97 -166.43
C SER A 69 62.24 85.16 -167.42
N ASN A 70 63.37 85.01 -168.14
CA ASN A 70 63.61 85.16 -169.60
C ASN A 70 64.28 86.40 -170.27
N ASN A 71 65.16 86.05 -171.23
CA ASN A 71 65.71 86.76 -172.40
C ASN A 71 66.63 88.00 -172.20
N GLU A 72 67.40 88.43 -173.21
CA GLU A 72 68.47 87.70 -173.95
C GLU A 72 69.44 88.72 -174.62
N VAL A 73 70.59 88.24 -175.14
CA VAL A 73 71.51 88.93 -176.10
C VAL A 73 71.92 90.39 -175.81
N ASN A 74 73.04 90.59 -175.07
CA ASN A 74 74.07 91.61 -175.45
C ASN A 74 75.48 91.40 -174.84
N ILE A 75 75.96 90.15 -174.95
CA ILE A 75 77.33 89.75 -175.34
C ILE A 75 78.51 90.70 -174.99
N LYS A 76 79.40 90.23 -174.08
CA LYS A 76 80.86 90.55 -173.99
C LYS A 76 81.33 91.94 -173.53
N ARG A 77 80.59 92.71 -172.70
CA ARG A 77 81.19 93.89 -172.02
C ARG A 77 80.82 94.14 -170.55
N ILE A 78 80.04 93.26 -169.90
CA ILE A 78 79.48 93.49 -168.55
C ILE A 78 79.91 92.42 -167.52
N GLU A 79 80.49 91.30 -167.96
CA GLU A 79 80.74 90.11 -167.11
C GLU A 79 81.74 90.37 -165.96
N SER A 80 82.71 91.27 -166.16
CA SER A 80 83.71 91.65 -165.14
C SER A 80 83.10 92.26 -163.87
N PHE A 81 81.98 92.98 -163.98
CA PHE A 81 81.32 93.60 -162.82
C PHE A 81 80.46 92.62 -162.01
N LYS A 82 79.95 91.53 -162.61
CA LYS A 82 79.21 90.50 -161.87
C LYS A 82 80.12 89.68 -160.96
N LEU A 83 81.31 89.32 -161.44
CA LEU A 83 82.32 88.59 -160.65
C LEU A 83 82.78 89.36 -159.40
N LEU A 84 83.01 90.67 -159.52
CA LEU A 84 83.44 91.50 -158.39
C LEU A 84 82.35 91.64 -157.31
N ARG A 85 81.07 91.59 -157.69
CA ARG A 85 79.94 91.60 -156.75
C ARG A 85 79.85 90.28 -155.98
N LEU A 86 79.91 89.14 -156.68
CA LEU A 86 79.90 87.81 -156.07
C LEU A 86 81.06 87.61 -155.08
N LEU A 87 82.27 88.09 -155.40
CA LEU A 87 83.41 88.01 -154.48
C LEU A 87 83.18 88.79 -153.17
N LYS A 88 82.51 89.96 -153.22
CA LYS A 88 82.10 90.68 -152.00
C LYS A 88 80.99 89.97 -151.22
N GLU A 89 80.04 89.36 -151.93
CA GLU A 89 78.97 88.53 -151.33
C GLU A 89 79.58 87.34 -150.56
N ILE A 90 80.50 86.60 -151.20
CA ILE A 90 81.19 85.44 -150.60
C ILE A 90 82.02 85.86 -149.38
N TYR A 91 82.80 86.94 -149.47
CA TYR A 91 83.62 87.41 -148.34
C TYR A 91 82.76 87.86 -147.15
N LYS A 92 81.58 88.45 -147.41
CA LYS A 92 80.61 88.79 -146.36
C LYS A 92 80.06 87.53 -145.70
N ASN A 93 79.71 86.50 -146.48
CA ASN A 93 79.16 85.24 -145.97
C ASN A 93 80.19 84.44 -145.15
N VAL A 94 81.46 84.40 -145.56
CA VAL A 94 82.54 83.76 -144.77
C VAL A 94 82.72 84.43 -143.40
N ASN A 95 82.59 85.77 -143.32
CA ASN A 95 82.62 86.50 -142.05
C ASN A 95 81.34 86.37 -141.20
N ILE A 96 80.23 85.88 -141.77
CA ILE A 96 79.04 85.47 -141.01
C ILE A 96 79.29 84.06 -140.44
N ILE A 97 79.68 83.10 -141.27
CA ILE A 97 79.97 81.72 -140.86
C ILE A 97 80.99 81.67 -139.71
N LYS A 98 82.11 82.42 -139.78
CA LYS A 98 83.08 82.50 -138.68
C LYS A 98 82.56 83.13 -137.39
N ARG A 99 81.51 83.96 -137.48
CA ARG A 99 80.84 84.55 -136.32
C ARG A 99 79.89 83.54 -135.67
N ASP A 100 79.26 82.71 -136.48
CA ASP A 100 78.36 81.64 -136.06
C ASP A 100 79.16 80.45 -135.50
N GLU A 101 80.31 80.08 -136.07
CA GLU A 101 81.26 79.10 -135.50
C GLU A 101 81.65 79.48 -134.06
N ASN A 102 82.15 80.71 -133.86
CA ASN A 102 82.47 81.23 -132.53
C ASN A 102 81.25 81.29 -131.59
N LYS A 103 80.03 81.40 -132.12
CA LYS A 103 78.79 81.39 -131.31
C LYS A 103 78.45 79.97 -130.86
N PHE A 104 78.49 79.00 -131.76
CA PHE A 104 78.28 77.58 -131.44
C PHE A 104 79.37 77.02 -130.51
N GLU A 105 80.63 77.46 -130.63
CA GLU A 105 81.70 77.01 -129.74
C GLU A 105 81.51 77.52 -128.30
N ASN A 106 81.03 78.76 -128.11
CA ASN A 106 80.63 79.27 -126.79
C ASN A 106 79.36 78.56 -126.24
N GLU A 107 78.37 78.30 -127.09
CA GLU A 107 77.16 77.54 -126.70
C GLU A 107 77.51 76.09 -126.31
N LEU A 108 78.51 75.47 -126.94
CA LEU A 108 78.98 74.14 -126.60
C LEU A 108 79.73 74.09 -125.26
N ASP A 109 80.49 75.14 -124.91
CA ASP A 109 81.15 75.25 -123.59
C ASP A 109 80.12 75.53 -122.48
N GLU A 110 79.09 76.36 -122.71
CA GLU A 110 77.93 76.51 -121.82
C GLU A 110 77.20 75.17 -121.60
N ILE A 111 76.93 74.40 -122.66
CA ILE A 111 76.32 73.06 -122.58
C ILE A 111 77.23 72.09 -121.82
N THR A 112 78.55 72.17 -122.01
CA THR A 112 79.52 71.32 -121.30
C THR A 112 79.61 71.67 -119.81
N LYS A 113 79.56 72.96 -119.46
CA LYS A 113 79.50 73.45 -118.07
C LYS A 113 78.20 73.02 -117.39
N THR A 114 77.05 73.21 -118.03
CA THR A 114 75.74 72.82 -117.48
C THR A 114 75.61 71.31 -117.32
N LEU A 115 76.09 70.49 -118.26
CA LEU A 115 76.19 69.03 -118.09
C LEU A 115 77.09 68.63 -116.91
N LYS A 116 78.21 69.32 -116.70
CA LYS A 116 79.12 69.06 -115.58
C LYS A 116 78.48 69.41 -114.22
N ILE A 117 77.70 70.49 -114.17
CA ILE A 117 76.89 70.86 -113.00
C ILE A 117 75.78 69.82 -112.77
N MET A 118 75.01 69.46 -113.80
CA MET A 118 73.96 68.44 -113.70
C MET A 118 74.50 67.10 -113.19
N LYS A 119 75.66 66.64 -113.69
CA LYS A 119 76.28 65.40 -113.20
C LYS A 119 76.63 65.47 -111.71
N ALA A 120 77.23 66.56 -111.25
CA ALA A 120 77.53 66.77 -109.83
C ALA A 120 76.25 66.87 -108.97
N THR A 121 75.17 67.45 -109.51
CA THR A 121 73.86 67.50 -108.84
C THR A 121 73.24 66.12 -108.70
N ILE A 122 73.31 65.26 -109.73
CA ILE A 122 72.84 63.87 -109.68
C ILE A 122 73.65 63.08 -108.64
N GLU A 123 74.99 63.17 -108.70
CA GLU A 123 75.89 62.49 -107.76
C GLU A 123 75.66 62.93 -106.29
N HIS A 124 75.33 64.21 -106.06
CA HIS A 124 74.88 64.71 -104.76
C HIS A 124 73.47 64.19 -104.38
N MET A 125 72.53 64.11 -105.33
CA MET A 125 71.19 63.57 -105.09
C MET A 125 71.22 62.08 -104.71
N ASP A 126 72.06 61.28 -105.38
CA ASP A 126 72.24 59.87 -105.06
C ASP A 126 72.84 59.69 -103.65
N ASN A 127 73.88 60.46 -103.31
CA ASN A 127 74.45 60.50 -101.95
C ASN A 127 73.43 60.92 -100.87
N VAL A 128 72.45 61.78 -101.22
CA VAL A 128 71.36 62.19 -100.32
C VAL A 128 70.26 61.13 -100.26
N ALA A 129 70.01 60.39 -101.33
CA ALA A 129 69.06 59.28 -101.35
C ALA A 129 69.57 58.09 -100.52
N GLU A 130 70.84 57.71 -100.68
CA GLU A 130 71.50 56.64 -99.93
C GLU A 130 71.47 56.93 -98.42
N LYS A 131 71.91 58.12 -97.99
CA LYS A 131 71.84 58.55 -96.58
C LYS A 131 70.41 58.65 -96.05
N LYS A 132 69.42 58.96 -96.90
CA LYS A 132 68.00 58.91 -96.51
C LYS A 132 67.50 57.48 -96.34
N SER A 133 67.93 56.53 -97.18
CA SER A 133 67.64 55.10 -96.97
C SER A 133 68.22 54.65 -95.64
N GLU A 134 69.52 54.88 -95.40
CA GLU A 134 70.19 54.46 -94.17
C GLU A 134 69.51 55.02 -92.90
N ILE A 135 69.08 56.29 -92.92
CA ILE A 135 68.31 56.89 -91.82
C ILE A 135 66.91 56.26 -91.67
N VAL A 136 66.25 55.88 -92.77
CA VAL A 136 64.97 55.15 -92.74
C VAL A 136 65.19 53.75 -92.18
N ASP A 137 66.20 53.00 -92.63
CA ASP A 137 66.52 51.65 -92.19
C ASP A 137 66.92 51.62 -90.70
N GLN A 138 67.69 52.60 -90.23
CA GLN A 138 67.99 52.77 -88.79
C GLN A 138 66.72 53.03 -87.97
N LYS A 139 65.80 53.88 -88.45
CA LYS A 139 64.50 54.12 -87.78
C LYS A 139 63.59 52.89 -87.81
N LEU A 140 63.56 52.16 -88.92
CA LEU A 140 62.75 50.96 -89.11
C LEU A 140 63.24 49.84 -88.17
N ASN A 141 64.56 49.68 -88.03
CA ASN A 141 65.15 48.79 -87.03
C ASN A 141 64.84 49.22 -85.58
N SER A 142 64.93 50.51 -85.26
CA SER A 142 64.56 51.03 -83.93
C SER A 142 63.09 50.77 -83.59
N LEU A 143 62.18 51.02 -84.54
CA LEU A 143 60.74 50.74 -84.40
C LEU A 143 60.47 49.23 -84.30
N ASN A 144 61.20 48.38 -85.02
CA ASN A 144 61.09 46.93 -84.90
C ASN A 144 61.47 46.45 -83.49
N TYR A 145 62.57 46.96 -82.91
CA TYR A 145 62.95 46.64 -81.54
C TYR A 145 61.91 47.11 -80.51
N GLU A 146 61.33 48.31 -80.67
CA GLU A 146 60.26 48.80 -79.81
C GLU A 146 58.99 47.96 -79.93
N ILE A 147 58.58 47.60 -81.15
CA ILE A 147 57.45 46.70 -81.43
C ILE A 147 57.68 45.31 -80.84
N GLU A 148 58.90 44.76 -80.92
CA GLU A 148 59.24 43.45 -80.36
C GLU A 148 59.28 43.47 -78.83
N PHE A 149 59.82 44.54 -78.24
CA PHE A 149 59.77 44.79 -76.79
C PHE A 149 58.32 44.86 -76.30
N LEU A 150 57.48 45.71 -76.91
CA LEU A 150 56.07 45.87 -76.54
C LEU A 150 55.25 44.59 -76.76
N LYS A 151 55.57 43.78 -77.77
CA LYS A 151 55.02 42.42 -77.92
C LYS A 151 55.42 41.51 -76.75
N SER A 152 56.70 41.52 -76.35
CA SER A 152 57.19 40.70 -75.24
C SER A 152 56.55 41.11 -73.90
N GLU A 153 56.39 42.42 -73.66
CA GLU A 153 55.72 42.97 -72.49
C GLU A 153 54.23 42.63 -72.49
N SER A 154 53.54 42.79 -73.63
CA SER A 154 52.14 42.39 -73.80
C SER A 154 51.94 40.89 -73.52
N VAL A 155 52.86 40.02 -73.98
CA VAL A 155 52.83 38.58 -73.65
C VAL A 155 53.07 38.33 -72.16
N SER A 156 53.95 39.09 -71.50
CA SER A 156 54.18 39.00 -70.06
C SER A 156 52.96 39.43 -69.25
N ASN A 157 52.37 40.58 -69.59
CA ASN A 157 51.18 41.13 -68.95
C ASN A 157 49.96 40.22 -69.16
N ASN A 158 49.80 39.61 -70.33
CA ASN A 158 48.76 38.60 -70.56
C ASN A 158 48.96 37.33 -69.70
N LYS A 159 50.20 36.87 -69.49
CA LYS A 159 50.48 35.75 -68.56
C LYS A 159 50.15 36.11 -67.10
N SER A 160 50.49 37.33 -66.68
CA SER A 160 50.11 37.82 -65.34
C SER A 160 48.58 37.91 -65.19
N LEU A 161 47.89 38.37 -66.24
CA LEU A 161 46.42 38.46 -66.28
C LEU A 161 45.75 37.08 -66.23
N THR A 162 46.28 36.04 -66.89
CA THR A 162 45.70 34.69 -66.82
C THR A 162 45.93 34.03 -65.46
N ILE A 163 47.09 34.24 -64.83
CA ILE A 163 47.34 33.82 -63.44
C ILE A 163 46.32 34.48 -62.49
N SER A 164 46.19 35.81 -62.57
CA SER A 164 45.25 36.58 -61.73
C SER A 164 43.78 36.17 -61.95
N LYS A 165 43.38 35.82 -63.18
CA LYS A 165 42.04 35.25 -63.45
C LYS A 165 41.84 33.89 -62.77
N ASN A 166 42.80 32.98 -62.91
CA ASN A 166 42.75 31.65 -62.30
C ASN A 166 42.71 31.72 -60.75
N ASP A 167 43.48 32.63 -60.14
CA ASP A 167 43.42 32.88 -58.69
C ASP A 167 42.07 33.48 -58.25
N ASN A 168 41.46 34.36 -59.06
CA ASN A 168 40.11 34.86 -58.79
C ASN A 168 39.03 33.75 -58.90
N GLU A 169 39.13 32.84 -59.86
CA GLU A 169 38.22 31.69 -59.99
C GLU A 169 38.38 30.72 -58.81
N LYS A 170 39.61 30.49 -58.36
CA LYS A 170 39.93 29.72 -57.15
C LYS A 170 39.42 30.37 -55.86
N LEU A 171 39.54 31.70 -55.72
CA LEU A 171 38.96 32.44 -54.59
C LEU A 171 37.43 32.43 -54.62
N ASN A 172 36.81 32.58 -55.79
CA ASN A 172 35.36 32.58 -55.93
C ASN A 172 34.74 31.20 -55.63
N SER A 173 35.40 30.11 -56.04
CA SER A 173 34.98 28.75 -55.67
C SER A 173 35.10 28.50 -54.16
N GLN A 174 36.22 28.91 -53.52
CA GLN A 174 36.36 28.88 -52.05
C GLN A 174 35.28 29.71 -51.33
N VAL A 175 34.97 30.91 -51.82
CA VAL A 175 33.88 31.75 -51.29
C VAL A 175 32.51 31.08 -51.45
N SER A 176 32.27 30.34 -52.53
CA SER A 176 31.02 29.59 -52.73
C SER A 176 30.88 28.44 -51.73
N GLU A 177 31.97 27.73 -51.44
CA GLU A 177 32.01 26.63 -50.47
C GLU A 177 31.85 27.15 -49.03
N LEU A 178 32.55 28.23 -48.66
CA LEU A 178 32.38 28.89 -47.37
C LEU A 178 30.94 29.38 -47.15
N LYS A 179 30.28 29.94 -48.18
CA LYS A 179 28.85 30.32 -48.12
C LYS A 179 27.94 29.10 -47.88
N LYS A 180 28.19 27.98 -48.56
CA LYS A 180 27.46 26.72 -48.35
C LYS A 180 27.63 26.20 -46.91
N ASN A 181 28.86 26.20 -46.41
CA ASN A 181 29.17 25.74 -45.06
C ASN A 181 28.55 26.64 -43.98
N ILE A 182 28.60 27.98 -44.15
CA ILE A 182 27.92 28.94 -43.27
C ILE A 182 26.40 28.65 -43.24
N SER A 183 25.77 28.50 -44.41
CA SER A 183 24.34 28.17 -44.51
C SER A 183 23.98 26.88 -43.73
N GLN A 184 24.77 25.82 -43.91
CA GLN A 184 24.59 24.56 -43.16
C GLN A 184 24.76 24.75 -41.64
N THR A 185 25.75 25.54 -41.19
CA THR A 185 25.91 25.81 -39.76
C THR A 185 24.75 26.60 -39.16
N LEU A 186 24.19 27.58 -39.89
CA LEU A 186 23.00 28.33 -39.47
C LEU A 186 21.76 27.43 -39.37
N GLN A 187 21.57 26.52 -40.33
CA GLN A 187 20.50 25.51 -40.25
C GLN A 187 20.67 24.59 -39.03
N ASN A 188 21.90 24.14 -38.75
CA ASN A 188 22.20 23.30 -37.59
C ASN A 188 21.96 24.05 -36.26
N ILE A 189 22.33 25.33 -36.17
CA ILE A 189 22.05 26.18 -35.00
C ILE A 189 20.54 26.27 -34.74
N LYS A 190 19.73 26.54 -35.78
CA LYS A 190 18.26 26.61 -35.65
C LYS A 190 17.62 25.30 -35.18
N ILE A 191 18.20 24.16 -35.55
CA ILE A 191 17.77 22.84 -35.04
C ILE A 191 18.16 22.68 -33.56
N MET A 192 19.34 23.14 -33.15
CA MET A 192 19.76 23.12 -31.75
C MET A 192 18.94 24.07 -30.86
N GLU A 193 18.49 25.21 -31.38
CA GLU A 193 17.61 26.17 -30.69
C GLU A 193 16.23 25.56 -30.40
N THR A 194 15.57 25.00 -31.42
CA THR A 194 14.28 24.32 -31.23
C THR A 194 14.39 23.08 -30.34
N ASN A 195 15.51 22.36 -30.36
CA ASN A 195 15.78 21.28 -29.40
C ASN A 195 15.96 21.79 -27.96
N LYS A 196 16.64 22.93 -27.75
CA LYS A 196 16.78 23.59 -26.45
C LYS A 196 15.42 24.03 -25.88
N GLU A 197 14.54 24.59 -26.71
CA GLU A 197 13.17 24.95 -26.32
C GLU A 197 12.34 23.72 -25.92
N ASN A 198 12.41 22.63 -26.70
CA ASN A 198 11.74 21.37 -26.37
C ASN A 198 12.25 20.75 -25.04
N ILE A 199 13.56 20.82 -24.78
CA ILE A 199 14.15 20.39 -23.51
C ILE A 199 13.66 21.27 -22.34
N ASN A 200 13.64 22.58 -22.51
CA ASN A 200 13.13 23.51 -21.49
C ASN A 200 11.64 23.25 -21.16
N LEU A 201 10.80 23.04 -22.18
CA LEU A 201 9.39 22.68 -22.00
C LEU A 201 9.22 21.34 -21.27
N LYS A 202 10.06 20.34 -21.58
CA LYS A 202 10.06 19.05 -20.89
C LYS A 202 10.50 19.18 -19.43
N ASN A 203 11.55 19.96 -19.15
CA ASN A 203 12.03 20.24 -17.80
C ASN A 203 10.97 20.98 -16.96
N SER A 204 10.27 21.96 -17.55
CA SER A 204 9.16 22.67 -16.88
C SER A 204 8.02 21.71 -16.50
N LYS A 205 7.65 20.78 -17.37
CA LYS A 205 6.62 19.75 -17.07
C LYS A 205 7.09 18.75 -16.00
N LEU A 206 8.38 18.37 -16.02
CA LEU A 206 8.96 17.51 -14.98
C LEU A 206 8.99 18.20 -13.61
N GLN A 207 9.30 19.50 -13.57
CA GLN A 207 9.25 20.30 -12.34
C GLN A 207 7.81 20.37 -11.80
N GLN A 208 6.83 20.71 -12.65
CA GLN A 208 5.42 20.76 -12.25
C GLN A 208 4.93 19.42 -11.66
N ASN A 209 5.30 18.29 -12.28
CA ASN A 209 4.94 16.96 -11.76
C ASN A 209 5.65 16.64 -10.43
N LEU A 210 6.91 17.06 -10.26
CA LEU A 210 7.65 16.91 -9.01
C LEU A 210 7.00 17.72 -7.88
N ASP A 211 6.62 18.97 -8.15
CA ASP A 211 5.96 19.86 -7.20
C ASP A 211 4.59 19.30 -6.79
N SER A 212 3.79 18.77 -7.73
CA SER A 212 2.55 18.05 -7.42
C SER A 212 2.79 16.83 -6.52
N THR A 213 3.84 16.04 -6.79
CA THR A 213 4.20 14.86 -5.98
C THR A 213 4.64 15.26 -4.56
N ILE A 214 5.27 16.43 -4.39
CA ILE A 214 5.63 16.98 -3.09
C ILE A 214 4.36 17.36 -2.31
N ILE A 215 3.42 18.07 -2.94
CA ILE A 215 2.15 18.47 -2.32
C ILE A 215 1.33 17.24 -1.87
N GLU A 216 1.23 16.20 -2.70
CA GLU A 216 0.58 14.93 -2.31
C GLU A 216 1.25 14.31 -1.09
N LYS A 217 2.59 14.25 -1.06
CA LYS A 217 3.35 13.71 0.06
C LYS A 217 3.13 14.51 1.35
N GLU A 218 3.05 15.83 1.28
CA GLU A 218 2.76 16.70 2.43
C GLU A 218 1.32 16.52 2.94
N HIS A 219 0.35 16.33 2.05
CA HIS A 219 -1.02 15.99 2.40
C HIS A 219 -1.11 14.63 3.12
N TYR A 220 -0.42 13.60 2.62
CA TYR A 220 -0.34 12.30 3.29
C TYR A 220 0.36 12.39 4.65
N HIS A 221 1.48 13.13 4.75
CA HIS A 221 2.16 13.33 6.03
C HIS A 221 1.25 14.03 7.07
N THR A 222 0.54 15.08 6.65
CA THR A 222 -0.43 15.79 7.50
C THR A 222 -1.56 14.86 7.96
N SER A 223 -2.09 14.03 7.05
CA SER A 223 -3.11 13.02 7.36
C SER A 223 -2.61 11.98 8.38
N CYS A 224 -1.38 11.48 8.22
CA CYS A 224 -0.76 10.57 9.18
C CYS A 224 -0.57 11.21 10.56
N ASN A 225 -0.17 12.48 10.63
CA ASN A 225 -0.01 13.20 11.88
C ASN A 225 -1.36 13.37 12.62
N ILE A 226 -2.46 13.65 11.91
CA ILE A 226 -3.82 13.73 12.47
C ILE A 226 -4.31 12.36 12.97
N LEU A 227 -4.01 11.27 12.25
CA LEU A 227 -4.30 9.91 12.71
C LEU A 227 -3.47 9.55 13.96
N GLN A 228 -2.23 10.03 14.06
CA GLN A 228 -1.37 9.78 15.21
C GLN A 228 -1.83 10.54 16.47
N THR A 229 -2.29 11.79 16.36
CA THR A 229 -2.84 12.55 17.50
C THR A 229 -4.17 11.96 17.97
N THR A 230 -5.11 11.67 17.06
CA THR A 230 -6.39 11.05 17.41
C THR A 230 -6.23 9.66 18.04
N LEU A 231 -5.25 8.85 17.60
CA LEU A 231 -4.89 7.60 18.28
C LEU A 231 -4.30 7.82 19.68
N ALA A 232 -3.56 8.89 19.93
CA ALA A 232 -3.05 9.22 21.25
C ALA A 232 -4.18 9.65 22.20
N ASP A 233 -5.14 10.46 21.73
CA ASP A 233 -6.31 10.89 22.51
C ASP A 233 -7.26 9.72 22.81
N LEU A 234 -7.50 8.82 21.84
CA LEU A 234 -8.27 7.59 22.08
C LEU A 234 -7.61 6.67 23.10
N ARG A 235 -6.27 6.51 23.06
CA ARG A 235 -5.52 5.76 24.09
C ARG A 235 -5.66 6.40 25.47
N LYS A 236 -5.57 7.73 25.55
CA LYS A 236 -5.77 8.49 26.81
C LYS A 236 -7.19 8.28 27.36
N TYR A 237 -8.22 8.37 26.51
CA TYR A 237 -9.61 8.12 26.89
C TYR A 237 -9.84 6.69 27.39
N ILE A 238 -9.35 5.68 26.67
CA ILE A 238 -9.45 4.26 27.05
C ILE A 238 -8.76 4.00 28.40
N ASN A 239 -7.57 4.56 28.62
CA ASN A 239 -6.85 4.41 29.88
C ASN A 239 -7.60 5.03 31.07
N LEU A 240 -8.21 6.21 30.88
CA LEU A 240 -9.06 6.85 31.91
C LEU A 240 -10.32 6.03 32.22
N TYR A 241 -10.99 5.50 31.18
CA TYR A 241 -12.16 4.64 31.35
C TYR A 241 -11.82 3.33 32.10
N ILE A 242 -10.72 2.68 31.73
CA ILE A 242 -10.22 1.47 32.41
C ILE A 242 -9.89 1.79 33.87
N PHE A 243 -9.21 2.92 34.15
CA PHE A 243 -8.86 3.32 35.50
C PHE A 243 -10.10 3.53 36.39
N GLU A 244 -11.10 4.29 35.94
CA GLU A 244 -12.33 4.48 36.71
C GLU A 244 -13.15 3.19 36.84
N ARG A 245 -13.14 2.29 35.85
CA ARG A 245 -13.81 0.99 35.96
C ARG A 245 -13.12 0.06 36.96
N LEU A 246 -11.79 0.01 36.96
CA LEU A 246 -10.99 -0.71 37.97
C LEU A 246 -11.24 -0.14 39.38
N LYS A 247 -11.30 1.19 39.51
CA LYS A 247 -11.60 1.90 40.76
C LYS A 247 -13.03 1.65 41.28
N LYS A 248 -14.04 1.52 40.40
CA LYS A 248 -15.38 1.02 40.78
C LYS A 248 -15.30 -0.43 41.28
N LEU A 249 -14.71 -1.35 40.50
CA LEU A 249 -14.61 -2.78 40.83
C LEU A 249 -13.80 -3.05 42.11
N TRP A 250 -12.73 -2.31 42.36
CA TRP A 250 -11.91 -2.46 43.58
C TRP A 250 -12.70 -2.11 44.84
N LYS A 251 -13.55 -1.07 44.79
CA LYS A 251 -14.50 -0.76 45.87
C LYS A 251 -15.53 -1.87 46.07
N GLU A 252 -16.12 -2.40 45.01
CA GLU A 252 -17.08 -3.52 45.07
C GLU A 252 -16.45 -4.76 45.75
N ILE A 253 -15.23 -5.13 45.36
CA ILE A 253 -14.47 -6.24 45.95
C ILE A 253 -14.13 -5.97 47.42
N PHE A 254 -13.67 -4.76 47.75
CA PHE A 254 -13.35 -4.35 49.12
C PHE A 254 -14.57 -4.43 50.05
N PHE A 255 -15.70 -3.83 49.66
CA PHE A 255 -16.94 -3.90 50.44
C PHE A 255 -17.43 -5.33 50.62
N LYS A 256 -17.39 -6.16 49.56
CA LYS A 256 -17.78 -7.57 49.64
C LYS A 256 -16.88 -8.35 50.60
N SER A 257 -15.57 -8.12 50.55
CA SER A 257 -14.60 -8.75 51.47
C SER A 257 -14.84 -8.37 52.93
N CYS A 258 -15.04 -7.07 53.22
CA CYS A 258 -15.38 -6.60 54.56
C CYS A 258 -16.70 -7.22 55.07
N TYR A 259 -17.73 -7.27 54.22
CA TYR A 259 -19.01 -7.88 54.56
C TYR A 259 -18.87 -9.38 54.86
N THR A 260 -18.11 -10.13 54.05
CA THR A 260 -17.87 -11.55 54.33
C THR A 260 -17.07 -11.76 55.62
N HIS A 261 -16.10 -10.89 55.92
CA HIS A 261 -15.31 -10.98 57.16
C HIS A 261 -16.20 -10.77 58.40
N ILE A 262 -17.02 -9.71 58.40
CA ILE A 262 -17.97 -9.42 59.49
C ILE A 262 -18.98 -10.58 59.65
N SER A 263 -19.52 -11.09 58.53
CA SER A 263 -20.45 -12.24 58.56
C SER A 263 -19.80 -13.50 59.14
N HIS A 264 -18.58 -13.85 58.72
CA HIS A 264 -17.83 -14.97 59.28
C HIS A 264 -17.51 -14.77 60.77
N GLN A 265 -17.20 -13.54 61.21
CA GLN A 265 -16.97 -13.22 62.62
C GLN A 265 -18.23 -13.44 63.46
N SER A 266 -19.39 -12.94 63.02
CA SER A 266 -20.68 -13.14 63.70
C SER A 266 -21.08 -14.63 63.76
N ILE A 267 -20.88 -15.37 62.67
CA ILE A 267 -21.15 -16.83 62.62
C ILE A 267 -20.19 -17.58 63.56
N SER A 268 -18.91 -17.17 63.63
CA SER A 268 -17.93 -17.76 64.54
C SER A 268 -18.30 -17.53 66.02
N GLN A 269 -18.75 -16.31 66.36
CA GLN A 269 -19.26 -16.00 67.70
C GLN A 269 -20.50 -16.83 68.06
N ALA A 270 -21.48 -16.91 67.16
CA ALA A 270 -22.67 -17.74 67.35
C ALA A 270 -22.31 -19.22 67.55
N ASN A 271 -21.42 -19.77 66.73
CA ASN A 271 -20.95 -21.15 66.86
C ASN A 271 -20.20 -21.41 68.19
N SER A 272 -19.46 -20.43 68.70
CA SER A 272 -18.80 -20.51 70.01
C SER A 272 -19.84 -20.58 71.14
N ASN A 273 -20.89 -19.75 71.06
CA ASN A 273 -22.00 -19.74 72.03
C ASN A 273 -22.81 -21.04 71.99
N TYR A 274 -23.16 -21.55 70.81
CA TYR A 274 -23.84 -22.85 70.67
C TYR A 274 -22.97 -24.00 71.19
N LYS A 275 -21.64 -23.98 70.96
CA LYS A 275 -20.73 -24.98 71.51
C LYS A 275 -20.68 -24.94 73.04
N LEU A 276 -20.70 -23.74 73.64
CA LEU A 276 -20.79 -23.59 75.09
C LEU A 276 -22.12 -24.15 75.65
N GLN A 277 -23.24 -23.85 74.99
CA GLN A 277 -24.56 -24.36 75.38
C GLN A 277 -24.65 -25.89 75.27
N ILE A 278 -24.11 -26.48 74.19
CA ILE A 278 -24.03 -27.94 74.01
C ILE A 278 -23.18 -28.58 75.12
N ASN A 279 -22.04 -27.98 75.47
CA ASN A 279 -21.21 -28.47 76.58
C ASN A 279 -21.94 -28.39 77.93
N GLN A 280 -22.70 -27.32 78.19
CA GLN A 280 -23.50 -27.17 79.41
C GLN A 280 -24.61 -28.24 79.50
N LEU A 281 -25.39 -28.42 78.44
CA LEU A 281 -26.43 -29.46 78.37
C LEU A 281 -25.85 -30.87 78.47
N SER A 282 -24.68 -31.12 77.87
CA SER A 282 -23.99 -32.42 77.99
C SER A 282 -23.54 -32.70 79.43
N ALA A 283 -23.09 -31.68 80.17
CA ALA A 283 -22.71 -31.82 81.57
C ALA A 283 -23.94 -32.04 82.48
N GLU A 284 -25.07 -31.38 82.19
CA GLU A 284 -26.34 -31.61 82.89
C GLU A 284 -26.90 -33.01 82.65
N VAL A 285 -26.87 -33.50 81.40
CA VAL A 285 -27.27 -34.87 81.04
C VAL A 285 -26.44 -35.91 81.79
N GLU A 286 -25.11 -35.76 81.85
CA GLU A 286 -24.27 -36.73 82.56
C GLU A 286 -24.47 -36.64 84.09
N GLN A 287 -24.69 -35.46 84.67
CA GLN A 287 -25.11 -35.34 86.08
C GLN A 287 -26.45 -36.04 86.36
N MET A 288 -27.43 -35.93 85.45
CA MET A 288 -28.71 -36.61 85.59
C MET A 288 -28.57 -38.13 85.42
N ARG A 289 -27.65 -38.58 84.55
CA ARG A 289 -27.28 -39.99 84.39
C ARG A 289 -26.64 -40.55 85.66
N ASP A 290 -25.70 -39.84 86.27
CA ASP A 290 -25.06 -40.25 87.53
C ASP A 290 -26.06 -40.28 88.69
N LYS A 291 -26.95 -39.29 88.82
CA LYS A 291 -28.05 -39.31 89.80
C LYS A 291 -28.96 -40.53 89.59
N THR A 292 -29.30 -40.84 88.34
CA THR A 292 -30.12 -42.02 87.99
C THR A 292 -29.40 -43.33 88.33
N LYS A 293 -28.10 -43.41 88.09
CA LYS A 293 -27.24 -44.55 88.44
C LYS A 293 -27.15 -44.74 89.96
N GLN A 294 -26.84 -43.69 90.72
CA GLN A 294 -26.80 -43.74 92.19
C GLN A 294 -28.16 -44.15 92.78
N MET A 295 -29.27 -43.66 92.21
CA MET A 295 -30.61 -44.05 92.62
C MET A 295 -30.90 -45.53 92.31
N SER A 296 -30.50 -46.04 91.13
CA SER A 296 -30.68 -47.45 90.78
C SER A 296 -29.80 -48.38 91.62
N GLU A 297 -28.56 -47.99 91.94
CA GLU A 297 -27.66 -48.71 92.85
C GLU A 297 -28.21 -48.74 94.29
N SER A 298 -28.75 -47.61 94.78
CA SER A 298 -29.42 -47.53 96.08
C SER A 298 -30.66 -48.43 96.15
N ASN A 299 -31.50 -48.40 95.10
CA ASN A 299 -32.67 -49.26 94.96
C ASN A 299 -32.27 -50.75 94.89
N LEU A 300 -31.24 -51.11 94.11
CA LEU A 300 -30.70 -52.47 94.06
C LEU A 300 -30.14 -52.93 95.41
N SER A 301 -29.47 -52.05 96.17
CA SER A 301 -29.01 -52.37 97.53
C SER A 301 -30.19 -52.67 98.48
N THR A 302 -31.29 -51.93 98.33
CA THR A 302 -32.51 -52.08 99.12
C THR A 302 -33.28 -53.35 98.74
N ILE A 303 -33.35 -53.67 97.44
CA ILE A 303 -33.89 -54.94 96.94
C ILE A 303 -33.05 -56.12 97.46
N ARG A 304 -31.71 -56.04 97.41
CA ARG A 304 -30.82 -57.09 97.93
C ARG A 304 -30.99 -57.32 99.43
N ARG A 305 -31.16 -56.27 100.23
CA ARG A 305 -31.51 -56.40 101.67
C ARG A 305 -32.85 -57.09 101.89
N LYS A 306 -33.89 -56.70 101.13
CA LYS A 306 -35.22 -57.34 101.21
C LYS A 306 -35.17 -58.81 100.78
N GLN A 307 -34.39 -59.15 99.76
CA GLN A 307 -34.21 -60.52 99.30
C GLN A 307 -33.55 -61.38 100.38
N SER A 308 -32.45 -60.90 100.99
CA SER A 308 -31.81 -61.59 102.13
C SER A 308 -32.81 -61.90 103.25
N HIS A 309 -33.63 -60.92 103.64
CA HIS A 309 -34.64 -61.11 104.68
C HIS A 309 -35.74 -62.11 104.29
N ILE A 310 -36.12 -62.18 103.01
CA ILE A 310 -37.02 -63.22 102.50
C ILE A 310 -36.35 -64.60 102.59
N ASP A 311 -35.06 -64.70 102.24
CA ASP A 311 -34.31 -65.95 102.29
C ASP A 311 -34.11 -66.43 103.76
N ASP A 312 -33.89 -65.51 104.71
CA ASP A 312 -33.86 -65.76 106.15
C ASP A 312 -35.21 -66.31 106.66
N LEU A 313 -36.33 -65.65 106.32
CA LEU A 313 -37.67 -66.11 106.66
C LEU A 313 -38.00 -67.47 106.02
N LEU A 314 -37.48 -67.76 104.81
CA LEU A 314 -37.62 -69.06 104.17
C LEU A 314 -36.79 -70.17 104.87
N ILE A 315 -35.71 -69.83 105.57
CA ILE A 315 -34.97 -70.76 106.44
C ILE A 315 -35.79 -71.02 107.72
N GLU A 316 -36.34 -69.98 108.34
CA GLU A 316 -37.19 -70.09 109.53
C GLU A 316 -38.44 -70.94 109.26
N ILE A 317 -39.17 -70.68 108.16
CA ILE A 317 -40.33 -71.48 107.73
C ILE A 317 -39.95 -72.95 107.49
N LYS A 318 -38.76 -73.24 106.93
CA LYS A 318 -38.27 -74.62 106.79
C LYS A 318 -38.02 -75.25 108.15
N SER A 319 -37.40 -74.53 109.09
CA SER A 319 -37.16 -75.01 110.46
C SER A 319 -38.48 -75.39 111.14
N ILE A 320 -39.43 -74.46 111.22
CA ILE A 320 -40.77 -74.64 111.79
C ILE A 320 -41.50 -75.81 111.11
N LYS A 321 -41.35 -75.98 109.78
CA LYS A 321 -41.92 -77.13 109.08
C LYS A 321 -41.30 -78.45 109.51
N THR A 322 -39.97 -78.56 109.64
CA THR A 322 -39.34 -79.79 110.14
C THR A 322 -39.72 -80.11 111.58
N GLU A 323 -39.94 -79.09 112.42
CA GLU A 323 -40.40 -79.24 113.79
C GLU A 323 -41.85 -79.71 113.87
N LYS A 324 -42.75 -79.10 113.07
CA LYS A 324 -44.10 -79.62 112.84
C LYS A 324 -44.07 -81.09 112.38
N ASP A 325 -43.21 -81.44 111.42
CA ASP A 325 -43.16 -82.79 110.87
C ASP A 325 -42.60 -83.81 111.89
N LYS A 326 -41.75 -83.39 112.85
CA LYS A 326 -41.41 -84.20 114.04
C LYS A 326 -42.66 -84.43 114.90
N VAL A 327 -43.34 -83.35 115.32
CA VAL A 327 -44.54 -83.42 116.20
C VAL A 327 -45.67 -84.25 115.55
N VAL A 328 -45.87 -84.15 114.24
CA VAL A 328 -46.84 -84.98 113.50
C VAL A 328 -46.48 -86.46 113.55
N ASN A 329 -45.20 -86.82 113.41
CA ASN A 329 -44.75 -88.21 113.56
C ASN A 329 -44.84 -88.69 115.02
N GLU A 330 -44.61 -87.81 116.00
CA GLU A 330 -44.75 -88.10 117.42
C GLU A 330 -46.21 -88.37 117.80
N ILE A 331 -47.15 -87.52 117.34
CA ILE A 331 -48.60 -87.75 117.43
C ILE A 331 -49.00 -89.07 116.73
N LYS A 332 -48.41 -89.39 115.59
CA LYS A 332 -48.67 -90.64 114.86
C LYS A 332 -48.19 -91.88 115.65
N ASN A 333 -47.04 -91.80 116.31
CA ASN A 333 -46.49 -92.84 117.17
C ASN A 333 -47.28 -92.98 118.49
N LEU A 334 -47.72 -91.87 119.08
CA LEU A 334 -48.64 -91.89 120.23
C LEU A 334 -49.97 -92.53 119.84
N LYS A 335 -50.52 -92.23 118.64
CA LYS A 335 -51.78 -92.81 118.15
C LYS A 335 -51.68 -94.33 117.90
N THR A 336 -50.55 -94.84 117.40
CA THR A 336 -50.34 -96.30 117.25
C THR A 336 -50.12 -97.00 118.59
N SER A 337 -49.46 -96.35 119.55
CA SER A 337 -49.35 -96.84 120.94
C SER A 337 -50.69 -96.86 121.67
N LEU A 338 -51.51 -95.81 121.52
CA LEU A 338 -52.84 -95.71 122.12
C LEU A 338 -53.78 -96.80 121.59
N SER A 339 -53.73 -97.07 120.28
CA SER A 339 -54.48 -98.14 119.63
C SER A 339 -54.14 -99.52 120.23
N LYS A 340 -52.85 -99.81 120.45
CA LYS A 340 -52.41 -101.05 121.09
C LYS A 340 -52.88 -101.17 122.54
N LYS A 341 -52.87 -100.08 123.31
CA LYS A 341 -53.30 -100.10 124.71
C LYS A 341 -54.82 -100.31 124.84
N SER A 342 -55.62 -99.58 124.06
CA SER A 342 -57.08 -99.72 124.05
C SER A 342 -57.57 -101.12 123.69
N GLN A 343 -56.77 -101.90 122.94
CA GLN A 343 -57.09 -103.28 122.56
C GLN A 343 -56.76 -104.30 123.67
N GLN A 344 -55.96 -103.91 124.67
CA GLN A 344 -55.59 -104.74 125.81
C GLN A 344 -56.55 -104.55 126.99
N ASP A 345 -56.95 -103.31 127.29
CA ASP A 345 -57.85 -103.00 128.41
C ASP A 345 -59.25 -103.67 128.24
N TRP A 346 -59.74 -103.78 126.99
CA TRP A 346 -61.00 -104.44 126.63
C TRP A 346 -61.02 -105.95 126.92
N ALA A 347 -59.86 -106.61 126.95
CA ALA A 347 -59.75 -108.03 127.27
C ALA A 347 -59.85 -108.31 128.77
N THR A 348 -59.39 -107.38 129.62
CA THR A 348 -59.47 -107.48 131.08
C THR A 348 -60.88 -107.20 131.60
N GLU A 349 -61.54 -106.15 131.12
CA GLU A 349 -62.89 -105.76 131.56
C GLU A 349 -63.94 -106.85 131.24
N LYS A 350 -63.85 -107.44 130.04
CA LYS A 350 -64.73 -108.55 129.61
C LYS A 350 -64.61 -109.79 130.48
N LYS A 351 -63.50 -110.00 131.19
CA LYS A 351 -63.33 -111.14 132.11
C LYS A 351 -64.04 -110.92 133.44
N GLN A 352 -64.00 -109.70 133.99
CA GLN A 352 -64.60 -109.40 135.30
C GLN A 352 -66.14 -109.45 135.26
N LEU A 353 -66.75 -108.99 134.17
CA LEU A 353 -68.22 -109.03 134.01
C LEU A 353 -68.79 -110.47 133.94
N CYS A 354 -68.03 -111.47 133.46
CA CYS A 354 -68.50 -112.85 133.41
C CYS A 354 -68.68 -113.48 134.81
N ASP A 355 -67.74 -113.22 135.73
CA ASP A 355 -67.76 -113.79 137.10
C ASP A 355 -68.86 -113.16 137.98
N GLU A 356 -69.41 -112.02 137.56
CA GLU A 356 -70.51 -111.32 138.24
C GLU A 356 -71.89 -111.67 137.66
N ILE A 357 -71.98 -111.86 136.33
CA ILE A 357 -73.21 -112.34 135.66
C ILE A 357 -73.61 -113.75 136.14
N SER A 358 -72.66 -114.66 136.35
CA SER A 358 -72.96 -116.05 136.74
C SER A 358 -73.65 -116.15 138.12
N LYS A 359 -73.47 -115.16 139.00
CA LYS A 359 -74.19 -115.06 140.28
C LYS A 359 -75.65 -114.61 140.11
N ASN A 360 -75.92 -113.80 139.09
CA ASN A 360 -77.26 -113.30 138.77
C ASN A 360 -78.09 -114.27 137.90
N GLU A 361 -77.46 -115.16 137.13
CA GLU A 361 -78.19 -116.20 136.35
C GLU A 361 -79.07 -117.12 137.21
N ILE A 362 -78.67 -117.40 138.46
CA ILE A 362 -79.47 -118.18 139.42
C ILE A 362 -80.78 -117.46 139.75
N ILE A 363 -80.76 -116.13 139.85
CA ILE A 363 -81.93 -115.29 140.14
C ILE A 363 -82.77 -115.12 138.87
N ILE A 364 -82.14 -114.90 137.72
CA ILE A 364 -82.82 -114.63 136.43
C ILE A 364 -83.66 -115.84 135.96
N ARG A 365 -83.25 -117.08 136.27
CA ARG A 365 -84.06 -118.29 136.02
C ARG A 365 -85.41 -118.33 136.78
N SER A 366 -85.64 -117.43 137.74
CA SER A 366 -86.95 -117.28 138.41
C SER A 366 -87.91 -116.29 137.73
N LEU A 367 -87.42 -115.44 136.80
CA LEU A 367 -88.20 -114.34 136.22
C LEU A 367 -88.29 -114.34 134.68
N THR A 368 -87.36 -114.99 133.96
CA THR A 368 -87.40 -115.04 132.48
C THR A 368 -88.52 -115.94 131.92
N THR A 369 -89.31 -116.61 132.76
CA THR A 369 -90.57 -117.28 132.39
C THR A 369 -91.69 -116.30 131.99
N LYS A 370 -91.43 -114.97 131.99
CA LYS A 370 -92.49 -113.94 131.93
C LYS A 370 -92.28 -112.78 130.95
N MET A 371 -91.21 -112.77 130.14
CA MET A 371 -90.85 -111.61 129.32
C MET A 371 -90.20 -111.98 127.97
N ASN A 372 -90.79 -112.95 127.26
CA ASN A 372 -90.19 -113.55 126.05
C ASN A 372 -91.08 -113.39 124.79
N GLU A 373 -91.93 -112.36 124.75
CA GLU A 373 -93.09 -112.29 123.84
C GLU A 373 -93.07 -111.13 122.81
N LEU A 374 -92.27 -110.09 123.02
CA LEU A 374 -92.15 -108.90 122.14
C LEU A 374 -90.66 -108.52 122.01
N GLN A 375 -89.84 -109.03 121.10
CA GLN A 375 -89.94 -109.15 119.62
C GLN A 375 -90.12 -107.82 118.85
N LYS A 376 -89.00 -107.39 118.23
CA LYS A 376 -88.85 -106.71 116.91
C LYS A 376 -89.50 -105.32 116.67
N LEU A 377 -88.73 -104.41 116.04
CA LEU A 377 -88.78 -104.13 114.57
C LEU A 377 -87.72 -103.04 114.12
N PHE A 378 -86.79 -103.41 113.19
CA PHE A 378 -86.20 -102.63 112.03
C PHE A 378 -85.43 -101.28 112.23
N HIS A 379 -84.17 -101.07 111.76
CA HIS A 379 -83.57 -100.76 110.41
C HIS A 379 -83.67 -99.26 109.93
N GLU A 380 -82.82 -98.61 109.08
CA GLU A 380 -81.42 -98.76 108.56
C GLU A 380 -81.01 -97.53 107.60
N GLU A 381 -79.74 -97.42 107.13
CA GLU A 381 -79.22 -96.80 105.84
C GLU A 381 -78.43 -95.41 105.75
N LEU A 382 -77.81 -95.04 104.57
CA LEU A 382 -76.59 -94.17 104.31
C LEU A 382 -76.55 -93.36 102.94
N LYS A 383 -75.72 -92.26 102.74
CA LYS A 383 -75.05 -91.77 101.44
C LYS A 383 -74.19 -90.42 101.43
N SER A 384 -73.71 -89.89 100.26
CA SER A 384 -72.47 -89.03 100.03
C SER A 384 -72.35 -88.00 98.81
N GLN A 385 -71.34 -87.06 98.79
CA GLN A 385 -70.42 -86.51 97.67
C GLN A 385 -70.59 -85.21 96.70
N MET A 386 -69.44 -84.49 96.41
CA MET A 386 -68.84 -83.82 95.15
C MET A 386 -68.79 -82.26 94.74
N SER A 387 -68.23 -81.82 93.53
CA SER A 387 -67.41 -80.54 93.23
C SER A 387 -67.33 -79.87 91.74
N TYR A 388 -66.40 -78.87 91.44
CA TYR A 388 -65.87 -78.18 90.13
C TYR A 388 -66.41 -76.74 89.65
N SER A 389 -65.93 -75.82 88.70
CA SER A 389 -64.84 -75.55 87.62
C SER A 389 -64.66 -74.01 87.14
N SER A 390 -63.82 -73.55 86.12
CA SER A 390 -63.61 -72.09 85.60
C SER A 390 -62.67 -71.74 84.31
N LEU A 391 -62.68 -70.50 83.66
CA LEU A 391 -61.61 -69.68 82.87
C LEU A 391 -61.88 -68.82 81.50
N LYS A 392 -61.25 -67.60 81.29
CA LYS A 392 -60.53 -66.81 80.13
C LYS A 392 -60.98 -66.29 78.64
N VAL A 393 -60.64 -64.99 78.27
CA VAL A 393 -59.89 -64.28 77.08
C VAL A 393 -60.31 -64.08 75.54
N HIS A 394 -60.12 -62.87 74.85
CA HIS A 394 -59.49 -62.56 73.45
C HIS A 394 -59.64 -61.14 72.67
N ASN A 395 -58.73 -60.80 71.69
CA ASN A 395 -58.76 -60.02 70.36
C ASN A 395 -58.98 -58.44 70.13
N THR A 396 -58.82 -57.70 68.95
CA THR A 396 -57.85 -57.46 67.77
C THR A 396 -58.28 -56.31 66.72
N VAL A 397 -57.46 -55.86 65.70
CA VAL A 397 -57.75 -55.26 64.28
C VAL A 397 -57.06 -53.90 63.78
N GLU A 398 -57.16 -53.50 62.47
CA GLU A 398 -56.21 -52.71 61.56
C GLU A 398 -56.74 -51.40 60.81
N ASN A 399 -56.02 -50.82 59.80
CA ASN A 399 -56.37 -49.61 58.97
C ASN A 399 -55.77 -49.55 57.50
N ILE A 400 -56.05 -48.50 56.68
CA ILE A 400 -56.19 -48.51 55.19
C ILE A 400 -55.41 -47.39 54.40
N ASN A 401 -55.06 -47.62 53.10
CA ASN A 401 -55.26 -46.73 51.88
C ASN A 401 -54.13 -46.67 50.81
N SER A 402 -54.50 -46.44 49.54
CA SER A 402 -53.59 -46.26 48.39
C SER A 402 -54.20 -45.47 47.20
N LEU A 403 -53.62 -44.33 46.79
CA LEU A 403 -53.98 -43.57 45.57
C LEU A 403 -52.92 -42.49 45.21
N ASP A 404 -51.85 -42.79 44.45
CA ASP A 404 -50.89 -41.74 44.01
C ASP A 404 -50.01 -42.04 42.75
N GLU A 405 -50.31 -43.05 41.92
CA GLU A 405 -49.37 -43.46 40.84
C GLU A 405 -49.34 -42.54 39.61
N TYR A 406 -50.44 -41.86 39.28
CA TYR A 406 -50.52 -41.00 38.08
C TYR A 406 -49.70 -39.70 38.19
N THR A 407 -49.34 -39.30 39.41
CA THR A 407 -48.62 -38.05 39.68
C THR A 407 -47.12 -38.17 39.37
N ASN A 408 -46.53 -39.35 39.62
CA ASN A 408 -45.08 -39.54 39.67
C ASN A 408 -44.42 -39.58 38.27
N HIS A 409 -44.97 -40.35 37.33
CA HIS A 409 -44.37 -40.59 36.01
C HIS A 409 -44.11 -39.32 35.17
N ASN A 410 -44.96 -38.29 35.30
CA ASN A 410 -44.82 -37.07 34.50
C ASN A 410 -43.58 -36.23 34.89
N PHE A 411 -43.16 -36.26 36.16
CA PHE A 411 -41.99 -35.49 36.61
C PHE A 411 -40.67 -36.05 36.09
N GLU A 412 -40.57 -37.38 35.90
CA GLU A 412 -39.37 -38.01 35.36
C GLU A 412 -39.18 -37.69 33.86
N TYR A 413 -40.26 -37.77 33.07
CA TYR A 413 -40.26 -37.32 31.68
C TYR A 413 -39.96 -35.82 31.54
N LEU A 414 -40.57 -34.97 32.37
CA LEU A 414 -40.31 -33.53 32.37
C LEU A 414 -38.83 -33.24 32.68
N LYS A 415 -38.25 -33.87 33.70
CA LYS A 415 -36.84 -33.74 34.08
C LYS A 415 -35.90 -34.09 32.91
N HIS A 416 -36.18 -35.16 32.17
CA HIS A 416 -35.39 -35.54 31.00
C HIS A 416 -35.52 -34.52 29.86
N VAL A 417 -36.74 -34.10 29.50
CA VAL A 417 -37.00 -33.15 28.40
C VAL A 417 -36.41 -31.77 28.70
N SER A 418 -36.55 -31.27 29.94
CA SER A 418 -35.95 -30.00 30.36
C SER A 418 -34.42 -30.05 30.34
N LEU A 419 -33.81 -31.11 30.87
CA LEU A 419 -32.34 -31.26 30.84
C LEU A 419 -31.82 -31.32 29.40
N LYS A 420 -32.48 -32.09 28.52
CA LYS A 420 -32.09 -32.19 27.11
C LYS A 420 -32.18 -30.84 26.41
N PHE A 421 -33.27 -30.09 26.62
CA PHE A 421 -33.47 -28.76 26.02
C PHE A 421 -32.35 -27.76 26.36
N PHE A 422 -31.85 -27.76 27.60
CA PHE A 422 -30.73 -26.89 27.99
C PHE A 422 -29.38 -27.29 27.36
N MET A 423 -29.28 -28.47 26.75
CA MET A 423 -28.07 -29.01 26.11
C MET A 423 -28.20 -29.17 24.58
N SER A 424 -29.41 -29.08 24.03
CA SER A 424 -29.71 -29.23 22.61
C SER A 424 -29.36 -28.00 21.77
N ARG A 425 -29.11 -28.22 20.48
CA ARG A 425 -28.92 -27.16 19.47
C ARG A 425 -30.26 -26.73 18.85
N GLU A 426 -30.19 -25.64 18.10
CA GLU A 426 -31.29 -24.74 17.72
C GLU A 426 -32.56 -25.44 17.19
N ASP A 427 -32.44 -26.30 16.17
CA ASP A 427 -33.57 -27.03 15.57
C ASP A 427 -34.22 -28.08 16.50
N GLU A 428 -33.47 -28.63 17.46
CA GLU A 428 -34.00 -29.59 18.42
C GLU A 428 -34.64 -28.87 19.61
N ALA A 429 -34.07 -27.75 20.06
CA ALA A 429 -34.63 -26.93 21.12
C ALA A 429 -36.07 -26.47 20.81
N LEU A 430 -36.37 -26.10 19.56
CA LEU A 430 -37.73 -25.75 19.13
C LEU A 430 -38.72 -26.92 19.15
N LYS A 431 -38.25 -28.17 19.00
CA LYS A 431 -39.08 -29.38 19.11
C LYS A 431 -39.32 -29.74 20.58
N LEU A 432 -38.27 -29.70 21.40
CA LEU A 432 -38.34 -29.98 22.84
C LEU A 432 -39.18 -28.93 23.60
N MET A 433 -39.18 -27.66 23.17
CA MET A 433 -40.07 -26.63 23.72
C MET A 433 -41.55 -27.02 23.58
N LYS A 434 -41.97 -27.60 22.44
CA LYS A 434 -43.36 -28.09 22.25
C LYS A 434 -43.70 -29.29 23.13
N VAL A 435 -42.71 -30.13 23.45
CA VAL A 435 -42.90 -31.23 24.40
C VAL A 435 -43.06 -30.67 25.82
N MET A 436 -42.32 -29.61 26.18
CA MET A 436 -42.51 -28.93 27.47
C MET A 436 -43.84 -28.17 27.56
N THR A 437 -44.29 -27.46 26.53
CA THR A 437 -45.60 -26.77 26.58
C THR A 437 -46.74 -27.76 26.76
N PHE A 438 -46.65 -28.95 26.14
CA PHE A 438 -47.58 -30.05 26.37
C PHE A 438 -47.50 -30.63 27.79
N LEU A 439 -46.30 -31.02 28.27
CA LEU A 439 -46.11 -31.61 29.61
C LEU A 439 -46.49 -30.66 30.75
N LEU A 440 -46.22 -29.36 30.59
CA LEU A 440 -46.55 -28.30 31.55
C LEU A 440 -47.96 -27.71 31.36
N LYS A 441 -48.73 -28.20 30.35
CA LYS A 441 -50.08 -27.74 30.00
C LYS A 441 -50.18 -26.22 29.78
N LEU A 442 -49.14 -25.61 29.20
CA LEU A 442 -49.12 -24.18 28.87
C LEU A 442 -50.16 -23.83 27.80
N THR A 443 -50.68 -22.61 27.82
CA THR A 443 -51.65 -22.17 26.82
C THR A 443 -50.98 -21.98 25.45
N LYS A 444 -51.76 -22.06 24.37
CA LYS A 444 -51.28 -21.83 23.00
C LYS A 444 -50.65 -20.43 22.81
N HIS A 445 -51.05 -19.44 23.62
CA HIS A 445 -50.46 -18.11 23.60
C HIS A 445 -49.06 -18.10 24.22
N GLU A 446 -48.87 -18.76 25.36
CA GLU A 446 -47.58 -18.89 26.02
C GLU A 446 -46.59 -19.73 25.20
N GLU A 447 -47.04 -20.82 24.55
CA GLU A 447 -46.22 -21.57 23.58
C GLU A 447 -45.73 -20.66 22.45
N GLN A 448 -46.63 -19.87 21.84
CA GLN A 448 -46.24 -18.94 20.77
C GLN A 448 -45.29 -17.85 21.26
N LEU A 449 -45.44 -17.37 22.49
CA LEU A 449 -44.55 -16.39 23.12
C LEU A 449 -43.14 -16.97 23.34
N LEU A 450 -43.04 -18.19 23.85
CA LEU A 450 -41.79 -18.91 24.09
C LEU A 450 -41.07 -19.25 22.77
N ILE A 451 -41.78 -19.80 21.79
CA ILE A 451 -41.24 -20.10 20.45
C ILE A 451 -40.74 -18.82 19.77
N SER A 452 -41.50 -17.73 19.84
CA SER A 452 -41.09 -16.42 19.28
C SER A 452 -39.84 -15.86 19.97
N THR A 453 -39.72 -16.04 21.29
CA THR A 453 -38.56 -15.58 22.07
C THR A 453 -37.30 -16.37 21.74
N ILE A 454 -37.42 -17.70 21.57
CA ILE A 454 -36.32 -18.57 21.15
C ILE A 454 -35.88 -18.23 19.73
N LYS A 455 -36.82 -18.14 18.78
CA LYS A 455 -36.52 -17.73 17.39
C LYS A 455 -35.86 -16.35 17.31
N TRP A 456 -36.27 -15.39 18.14
CA TRP A 456 -35.59 -14.09 18.21
C TRP A 456 -34.16 -14.23 18.75
N ARG A 457 -33.93 -15.01 19.81
CA ARG A 457 -32.60 -15.25 20.37
C ARG A 457 -31.64 -15.98 19.42
N MET A 458 -32.16 -16.74 18.47
CA MET A 458 -31.40 -17.48 17.45
C MET A 458 -31.29 -16.73 16.11
N SER A 459 -32.00 -15.61 15.92
CA SER A 459 -31.87 -14.78 14.72
C SER A 459 -30.80 -13.71 14.92
N TRP A 460 -29.83 -13.63 14.00
CA TRP A 460 -28.82 -12.56 14.00
C TRP A 460 -29.46 -11.17 13.76
N PHE A 461 -30.62 -11.12 13.09
CA PHE A 461 -31.35 -9.88 12.79
C PHE A 461 -32.81 -9.96 13.25
N GLY A 462 -33.24 -8.96 14.03
CA GLY A 462 -34.63 -8.80 14.47
C GLY A 462 -34.77 -8.00 15.75
N GLY A 463 -35.81 -7.17 15.84
CA GLY A 463 -36.19 -6.49 17.09
C GLY A 463 -36.74 -7.48 18.13
N LYS A 464 -36.47 -7.23 19.41
CA LYS A 464 -36.95 -8.08 20.51
C LYS A 464 -38.49 -8.17 20.50
N PRO A 465 -39.10 -9.37 20.57
CA PRO A 465 -40.55 -9.50 20.62
C PRO A 465 -41.10 -8.80 21.87
N ARG A 466 -42.27 -8.17 21.73
CA ARG A 466 -42.96 -7.44 22.80
C ARG A 466 -43.58 -8.43 23.81
N LEU A 467 -42.73 -8.98 24.67
CA LEU A 467 -43.15 -9.64 25.90
C LEU A 467 -43.96 -8.65 26.75
N GLY A 468 -45.02 -9.16 27.41
CA GLY A 468 -45.92 -8.34 28.22
C GLY A 468 -45.22 -7.57 29.35
N LEU A 469 -45.89 -6.53 29.84
CA LEU A 469 -45.36 -5.46 30.71
C LEU A 469 -44.72 -5.93 32.04
N GLY A 470 -44.80 -7.21 32.41
CA GLY A 470 -44.24 -7.74 33.66
C GLY A 470 -42.72 -7.98 33.70
N GLN A 471 -41.98 -7.85 32.59
CA GLN A 471 -40.53 -8.10 32.55
C GLN A 471 -39.68 -7.00 31.88
N SER A 472 -40.12 -5.74 31.98
CA SER A 472 -39.22 -4.60 31.79
C SER A 472 -38.36 -4.40 33.03
N LYS A 473 -37.13 -4.95 33.03
CA LYS A 473 -36.11 -4.62 34.03
C LYS A 473 -35.90 -3.10 34.00
N LEU A 474 -36.14 -2.42 35.13
CA LEU A 474 -35.79 -1.01 35.27
C LEU A 474 -34.30 -0.83 35.01
N VAL A 475 -33.97 -0.02 34.00
CA VAL A 475 -32.62 0.46 33.76
C VAL A 475 -32.40 1.61 34.72
N ILE A 476 -31.70 1.33 35.81
CA ILE A 476 -31.12 2.35 36.69
C ILE A 476 -29.71 2.59 36.15
N ASP A 477 -29.49 3.73 35.50
CA ASP A 477 -28.18 4.11 34.96
C ASP A 477 -27.19 4.47 36.09
N LEU A 478 -25.94 3.98 36.00
CA LEU A 478 -24.88 4.12 37.03
C LEU A 478 -23.44 3.98 36.50
#